data_AF-A0A1E4FKQ5-F1
#
_entry.id   AF-A0A1E4FKQ5-F1
#
_cell.length_a   1.000
_cell.length_b   1.000
_cell.length_c   1.000
_cell.angle_alpha   90.00
_cell.angle_beta   90.00
_cell.angle_gamma   90.00
#
_symmetry.space_group_name_H-M   'P 1'
#
loop_
_entity.id
_entity.type
_entity.pdbx_description
1 polymer ?
#
loop_
_entity_poly.entity_id
_entity_poly.type
_entity_poly.pdbx_seq_one_letter_code
_entity_poly.pdbx_strand_id
1 'polypeptide(L)'
;MSDIDDTTATTNDDAPLSMGDAVKLFTAPDAPADSDEEQPDDEEGQSEESADTEELADEAGDEDEIGEDVEEQEQAGSEEDGDGEDEPESEQGRFVNHDARVKLADGSFTTVAELVESGLRRDDYTRKTQETAAEKQEAQKAREQLTQLRQANEEVRAYTIAVLEQFMPKPPDEALYATDIVKAMEQERAYRQRKEQLDYLKAQRDWDTQEANKQRGEESRELSNAEWAKLIAHPDMTDLKDETKGKALLSGMLTYGQRHGFSEQELRGALAFDHRQAVILKKAMAYDALQEAKKKVIPKKTEGRPPVQKGSKRLNPQGMARRDAHVAMKSLETSGSLKDGVRALLAIEKTKG
;
A
#
# COMPACT_ATOMS: atom_id res chain seq x y z
N MET A 1 11.58 16.19 -59.71
CA MET A 1 12.00 17.10 -58.64
C MET A 1 10.75 17.43 -57.84
N SER A 2 10.44 16.70 -56.76
CA SER A 2 11.05 16.78 -55.39
C SER A 2 10.48 17.98 -54.62
N ASP A 3 9.96 17.95 -53.39
CA ASP A 3 9.73 17.00 -52.28
C ASP A 3 8.60 17.64 -51.39
N ILE A 4 7.59 16.95 -50.87
CA ILE A 4 7.43 16.35 -49.51
C ILE A 4 8.04 17.17 -48.35
N ASP A 5 7.16 17.61 -47.43
CA ASP A 5 7.26 17.60 -45.94
C ASP A 5 5.94 18.21 -45.42
N ASP A 6 4.95 17.47 -44.91
CA ASP A 6 4.87 16.66 -43.68
C ASP A 6 5.38 17.38 -42.43
N THR A 7 4.47 18.03 -41.70
CA THR A 7 4.65 18.33 -40.27
C THR A 7 3.34 17.95 -39.56
N THR A 8 3.39 16.76 -38.97
CA THR A 8 2.39 16.22 -38.06
C THR A 8 2.38 17.04 -36.76
N ALA A 9 1.19 17.52 -36.40
CA ALA A 9 0.92 18.02 -35.06
C ALA A 9 1.11 16.87 -34.07
N THR A 10 2.16 16.95 -33.26
CA THR A 10 2.35 16.07 -32.12
C THR A 10 1.46 16.58 -31.00
N THR A 11 0.31 15.91 -30.79
CA THR A 11 -0.43 15.97 -29.54
C THR A 11 0.46 15.40 -28.45
N ASN A 12 0.90 16.26 -27.53
CA ASN A 12 1.47 15.81 -26.26
C ASN A 12 0.31 15.32 -25.37
N ASP A 13 -0.12 14.08 -25.60
CA ASP A 13 -1.03 13.30 -24.73
C ASP A 13 -0.27 12.53 -23.61
N ASP A 14 1.01 12.85 -23.42
CA ASP A 14 1.94 12.11 -22.55
C ASP A 14 2.04 12.69 -21.13
N ALA A 15 1.06 13.49 -20.72
CA ALA A 15 0.96 13.92 -19.33
C ALA A 15 0.55 12.72 -18.47
N PRO A 16 1.25 12.42 -17.36
CA PRO A 16 0.84 11.36 -16.46
C PRO A 16 -0.51 11.69 -15.85
N LEU A 17 -1.34 10.66 -15.61
CA LEU A 17 -2.63 10.82 -14.95
C LEU A 17 -2.45 11.63 -13.67
N SER A 18 -2.95 12.87 -13.68
CA SER A 18 -2.74 13.78 -12.56
C SER A 18 -3.32 13.15 -11.30
N MET A 19 -2.52 13.18 -10.25
CA MET A 19 -2.87 12.67 -8.93
C MET A 19 -4.23 13.20 -8.46
N GLY A 20 -4.52 14.47 -8.73
CA GLY A 20 -5.79 15.09 -8.40
C GLY A 20 -6.99 14.49 -9.15
N ASP A 21 -6.82 14.07 -10.40
CA ASP A 21 -7.95 13.56 -11.22
C ASP A 21 -8.23 12.08 -10.95
N ALA A 22 -7.20 11.31 -10.65
CA ALA A 22 -7.35 9.93 -10.21
C ALA A 22 -7.97 9.85 -8.81
N VAL A 23 -7.51 10.69 -7.88
CA VAL A 23 -8.07 10.76 -6.53
C VAL A 23 -9.53 11.21 -6.60
N LYS A 24 -9.88 12.22 -7.40
CA LYS A 24 -11.29 12.58 -7.65
C LYS A 24 -12.13 11.41 -8.16
N LEU A 25 -11.61 10.57 -9.06
CA LEU A 25 -12.35 9.41 -9.59
C LEU A 25 -12.78 8.41 -8.49
N PHE A 26 -12.01 8.31 -7.40
CA PHE A 26 -12.27 7.38 -6.30
C PHE A 26 -12.72 8.03 -4.98
N THR A 27 -12.48 9.33 -4.77
CA THR A 27 -12.83 10.04 -3.53
C THR A 27 -13.97 11.04 -3.68
N ALA A 28 -14.37 11.40 -4.91
CA ALA A 28 -15.50 12.33 -5.08
C ALA A 28 -16.80 11.65 -4.63
N PRO A 29 -17.57 12.27 -3.72
CA PRO A 29 -18.91 11.80 -3.40
C PRO A 29 -19.82 12.08 -4.60
N ASP A 30 -20.48 11.01 -5.06
CA ASP A 30 -21.63 10.96 -5.98
C ASP A 30 -21.98 12.29 -6.69
N ALA A 31 -21.27 12.58 -7.77
CA ALA A 31 -21.75 13.50 -8.79
C ALA A 31 -22.47 12.66 -9.85
N PRO A 32 -23.76 12.92 -10.14
CA PRO A 32 -24.47 12.17 -11.16
C PRO A 32 -23.77 12.35 -12.50
N ALA A 33 -23.51 11.23 -13.17
CA ALA A 33 -23.03 11.22 -14.53
C ALA A 33 -24.09 11.86 -15.45
N ASP A 34 -23.79 13.04 -15.99
CA ASP A 34 -24.25 13.43 -17.32
C ASP A 34 -23.42 14.60 -17.89
N SER A 35 -22.77 14.30 -19.02
CA SER A 35 -22.78 15.05 -20.28
C SER A 35 -22.27 16.50 -20.36
N ASP A 36 -21.23 16.66 -21.20
CA ASP A 36 -20.86 17.80 -22.05
C ASP A 36 -21.44 19.18 -21.71
N GLU A 37 -20.59 20.12 -21.29
CA GLU A 37 -20.73 21.53 -21.68
C GLU A 37 -19.40 22.31 -21.50
N GLU A 38 -19.03 22.91 -22.62
CA GLU A 38 -17.97 23.86 -22.99
C GLU A 38 -17.26 24.70 -21.90
N GLN A 39 -15.94 24.83 -22.11
CA GLN A 39 -15.01 25.87 -21.66
C GLN A 39 -15.59 27.31 -21.67
N PRO A 40 -14.99 28.23 -20.90
CA PRO A 40 -13.97 29.08 -21.51
C PRO A 40 -12.70 29.33 -20.67
N ASP A 41 -11.67 29.69 -21.43
CA ASP A 41 -10.32 30.11 -21.08
C ASP A 41 -10.21 31.18 -19.99
N ASP A 42 -9.10 31.14 -19.24
CA ASP A 42 -8.33 32.33 -18.93
C ASP A 42 -6.83 31.96 -18.81
N GLU A 43 -6.08 32.35 -19.83
CA GLU A 43 -4.61 32.47 -19.84
C GLU A 43 -4.22 33.83 -19.22
N GLU A 44 -3.32 33.80 -18.23
CA GLU A 44 -2.26 34.79 -17.94
C GLU A 44 -1.65 34.32 -16.60
N GLY A 45 -0.36 34.00 -16.41
CA GLY A 45 0.85 34.27 -17.15
C GLY A 45 1.90 34.66 -16.10
N GLN A 46 2.88 33.79 -15.81
CA GLN A 46 4.28 34.16 -15.52
C GLN A 46 5.14 32.93 -15.23
N SER A 47 6.19 32.79 -16.03
CA SER A 47 7.28 31.83 -15.90
C SER A 47 8.48 32.44 -15.16
N GLU A 48 9.44 31.55 -14.88
CA GLU A 48 10.81 31.72 -14.38
C GLU A 48 10.90 31.74 -12.84
N GLU A 49 11.73 30.92 -12.19
CA GLU A 49 13.09 30.53 -12.54
C GLU A 49 13.49 29.21 -11.83
N SER A 50 14.37 28.47 -12.50
CA SER A 50 14.96 27.19 -12.11
C SER A 50 15.99 27.31 -10.97
N ALA A 51 16.07 26.29 -10.09
CA ALA A 51 17.32 25.90 -9.44
C ALA A 51 17.27 24.45 -8.97
N ASP A 52 17.95 23.62 -9.75
CA ASP A 52 18.66 22.37 -9.42
C ASP A 52 18.97 22.15 -7.92
N THR A 53 18.60 21.01 -7.34
CA THR A 53 19.35 20.36 -6.25
C THR A 53 19.07 18.87 -6.23
N GLU A 54 20.17 18.13 -6.16
CA GLU A 54 20.34 16.69 -6.33
C GLU A 54 19.57 15.80 -5.35
N GLU A 55 19.23 14.66 -5.92
CA GLU A 55 18.69 13.42 -5.39
C GLU A 55 19.65 12.72 -4.41
N LEU A 56 19.18 12.40 -3.19
CA LEU A 56 19.74 11.33 -2.37
C LEU A 56 18.60 10.51 -1.76
N ALA A 57 18.43 9.33 -2.34
CA ALA A 57 17.62 8.25 -1.81
C ALA A 57 18.30 7.64 -0.58
N ASP A 58 17.53 7.38 0.48
CA ASP A 58 17.94 6.46 1.54
C ASP A 58 16.80 5.46 1.81
N GLU A 59 17.12 4.20 1.57
CA GLU A 59 16.29 3.01 1.66
C GLU A 59 16.71 2.30 2.95
N ALA A 60 15.84 2.30 3.96
CA ALA A 60 16.05 1.51 5.17
C ALA A 60 14.86 0.59 5.39
N GLY A 61 15.07 -0.67 5.02
CA GLY A 61 14.21 -1.80 5.38
C GLY A 61 14.69 -2.52 6.64
N ASP A 62 13.73 -3.24 7.18
CA ASP A 62 13.73 -4.30 8.19
C ASP A 62 14.02 -3.98 9.67
N GLU A 63 12.90 -4.06 10.39
CA GLU A 63 12.72 -4.38 11.79
C GLU A 63 13.25 -5.79 12.07
N ASP A 64 14.01 -5.95 13.15
CA ASP A 64 14.07 -7.22 13.86
C ASP A 64 13.98 -6.99 15.37
N GLU A 65 13.11 -7.80 15.94
CA GLU A 65 12.54 -7.86 17.28
C GLU A 65 13.54 -8.46 18.27
N ILE A 66 13.90 -7.75 19.36
CA ILE A 66 14.55 -8.37 20.53
C ILE A 66 13.99 -7.72 21.80
N GLY A 67 13.23 -8.51 22.57
CA GLY A 67 12.90 -8.24 23.96
C GLY A 67 13.94 -8.83 24.92
N GLU A 68 14.08 -8.20 26.08
CA GLU A 68 14.60 -8.74 27.35
C GLU A 68 14.41 -7.62 28.39
N ASP A 69 13.48 -7.77 29.33
CA ASP A 69 13.65 -8.34 30.67
C ASP A 69 14.80 -7.69 31.46
N VAL A 70 14.44 -6.78 32.37
CA VAL A 70 15.36 -6.07 33.26
C VAL A 70 15.01 -6.51 34.67
N GLU A 71 15.76 -7.48 35.20
CA GLU A 71 15.81 -7.74 36.63
C GLU A 71 16.96 -6.94 37.28
N GLU A 72 16.52 -6.02 38.13
CA GLU A 72 17.26 -5.21 39.07
C GLU A 72 17.94 -6.08 40.15
N GLN A 73 19.21 -5.83 40.45
CA GLN A 73 19.76 -6.20 41.75
C GLN A 73 20.90 -5.27 42.20
N GLU A 74 20.56 -4.41 43.15
CA GLU A 74 21.49 -3.73 44.05
C GLU A 74 22.14 -4.74 45.00
N GLN A 75 23.44 -4.59 45.30
CA GLN A 75 23.90 -4.66 46.68
C GLN A 75 25.22 -3.93 46.90
N ALA A 76 25.17 -2.89 47.71
CA ALA A 76 26.32 -2.24 48.35
C ALA A 76 26.67 -2.97 49.66
N GLY A 77 27.98 -3.16 49.90
CA GLY A 77 28.54 -3.65 51.15
C GLY A 77 29.91 -3.02 51.38
N SER A 78 30.08 -2.43 52.56
CA SER A 78 31.13 -1.50 52.95
C SER A 78 32.14 -2.12 53.94
N GLU A 79 33.33 -1.52 53.99
CA GLU A 79 34.36 -1.51 55.06
C GLU A 79 35.30 -2.71 55.24
N GLU A 80 36.63 -2.47 55.05
CA GLU A 80 37.64 -2.46 56.12
C GLU A 80 38.98 -1.88 55.58
N ASP A 81 39.59 -0.97 56.34
CA ASP A 81 40.84 -0.26 56.02
C ASP A 81 41.95 -0.71 56.98
N GLY A 82 43.20 -0.85 56.50
CA GLY A 82 44.38 -0.90 57.38
C GLY A 82 45.50 -1.89 57.08
N ASP A 83 46.32 -1.54 56.10
CA ASP A 83 47.81 -1.58 56.14
C ASP A 83 48.56 -2.94 56.05
N GLY A 84 49.09 -3.18 54.85
CA GLY A 84 50.15 -4.13 54.55
C GLY A 84 50.97 -3.58 53.38
N GLU A 85 52.20 -3.15 53.68
CA GLU A 85 53.21 -2.61 52.78
C GLU A 85 53.43 -3.50 51.53
N ASP A 86 52.84 -3.08 50.42
CA ASP A 86 53.39 -3.22 49.08
C ASP A 86 52.77 -2.06 48.29
N GLU A 87 53.57 -1.07 47.88
CA GLU A 87 53.20 -0.21 46.76
C GLU A 87 53.19 -1.09 45.50
N PRO A 88 52.06 -1.27 44.79
CA PRO A 88 52.10 -1.24 43.35
C PRO A 88 51.90 0.21 42.95
N GLU A 89 53.00 0.87 42.62
CA GLU A 89 52.97 1.94 41.63
C GLU A 89 52.19 1.45 40.39
N SER A 90 50.88 1.73 40.31
CA SER A 90 50.19 2.12 39.07
C SER A 90 48.68 2.25 39.32
N GLU A 91 48.25 3.41 39.80
CA GLU A 91 46.93 3.96 39.42
C GLU A 91 46.90 4.47 37.97
N GLN A 92 47.98 4.24 37.21
CA GLN A 92 47.99 4.43 35.77
C GLN A 92 47.40 3.17 35.14
N GLY A 93 46.08 3.19 34.92
CA GLY A 93 45.40 2.16 34.13
C GLY A 93 46.18 1.88 32.85
N ARG A 94 46.44 0.60 32.55
CA ARG A 94 47.11 0.20 31.32
C ARG A 94 46.16 0.45 30.13
N PHE A 95 46.22 1.65 29.56
CA PHE A 95 45.47 1.97 28.35
C PHE A 95 46.11 1.30 27.14
N VAL A 96 45.29 0.63 26.34
CA VAL A 96 45.72 0.05 25.07
C VAL A 96 45.72 1.17 24.03
N ASN A 97 46.76 1.23 23.19
CA ASN A 97 46.83 2.21 22.12
C ASN A 97 45.67 2.03 21.13
N HIS A 98 45.09 3.12 20.66
CA HIS A 98 43.97 3.17 19.72
C HIS A 98 44.21 2.37 18.42
N ASP A 99 45.46 2.25 17.98
CA ASP A 99 45.84 1.50 16.77
C ASP A 99 46.03 -0.02 17.01
N ALA A 100 45.92 -0.49 18.25
CA ALA A 100 46.09 -1.90 18.56
C ALA A 100 44.99 -2.74 17.91
N ARG A 101 45.36 -3.88 17.35
CA ARG A 101 44.41 -4.80 16.70
C ARG A 101 43.81 -5.77 17.70
N VAL A 102 42.49 -5.85 17.72
CA VAL A 102 41.69 -6.77 18.52
C VAL A 102 41.09 -7.82 17.59
N LYS A 103 41.15 -9.09 17.99
CA LYS A 103 40.48 -10.18 17.28
C LYS A 103 39.04 -10.31 17.79
N LEU A 104 38.08 -10.21 16.90
CA LEU A 104 36.66 -10.37 17.18
C LEU A 104 36.28 -11.85 17.28
N ALA A 105 35.11 -12.13 17.87
CA ALA A 105 34.61 -13.50 18.09
C ALA A 105 34.36 -14.27 16.80
N ASP A 106 34.09 -13.56 15.69
CA ASP A 106 33.93 -14.09 14.33
C ASP A 106 35.28 -14.44 13.64
N GLY A 107 36.40 -14.16 14.32
CA GLY A 107 37.74 -14.43 13.82
C GLY A 107 38.36 -13.29 13.00
N SER A 108 37.64 -12.19 12.77
CA SER A 108 38.14 -10.99 12.09
C SER A 108 38.98 -10.11 13.02
N PHE A 109 39.71 -9.13 12.48
CA PHE A 109 40.54 -8.20 13.26
C PHE A 109 40.07 -6.76 13.04
N THR A 110 39.81 -6.03 14.12
CA THR A 110 39.48 -4.59 14.14
C THR A 110 40.51 -3.84 14.99
N THR A 111 40.49 -2.51 15.01
CA THR A 111 41.33 -1.70 15.92
C THR A 111 40.55 -1.36 17.21
N VAL A 112 41.28 -1.02 18.29
CA VAL A 112 40.65 -0.53 19.53
C VAL A 112 39.84 0.74 19.26
N ALA A 113 40.34 1.64 18.40
CA ALA A 113 39.59 2.85 18.00
C ALA A 113 38.25 2.54 17.34
N GLU A 114 38.23 1.62 16.36
CA GLU A 114 37.01 1.25 15.64
C GLU A 114 36.02 0.52 16.55
N LEU A 115 36.50 -0.31 17.48
CA LEU A 115 35.65 -0.96 18.48
C LEU A 115 34.98 0.05 19.41
N VAL A 116 35.73 1.01 19.94
CA VAL A 116 35.20 2.10 20.79
C VAL A 116 34.19 2.94 20.03
N GLU A 117 34.51 3.33 18.80
CA GLU A 117 33.59 4.09 17.95
C GLU A 117 32.30 3.30 17.64
N SER A 118 32.41 2.01 17.37
CA SER A 118 31.25 1.15 17.17
C SER A 118 30.39 0.99 18.44
N GLY A 119 31.01 1.01 19.62
CA GLY A 119 30.31 1.01 20.91
C GLY A 119 29.55 2.32 21.10
N LEU A 120 30.22 3.46 20.91
CA LEU A 120 29.61 4.80 21.01
C LEU A 120 28.44 4.97 20.04
N ARG A 121 28.58 4.47 18.79
CA ARG A 121 27.48 4.49 17.80
C ARG A 121 26.29 3.63 18.25
N ARG A 122 26.53 2.45 18.83
CA ARG A 122 25.46 1.59 19.35
C ARG A 122 24.77 2.25 20.55
N ASP A 123 25.53 2.80 21.49
CA ASP A 123 25.00 3.49 22.66
C ASP A 123 24.17 4.71 22.27
N ASP A 124 24.66 5.51 21.31
CA ASP A 124 23.93 6.65 20.76
C ASP A 124 22.67 6.22 20.01
N TYR A 125 22.74 5.13 19.24
CA TYR A 125 21.57 4.58 18.56
C TYR A 125 20.52 4.11 19.57
N THR A 126 20.92 3.32 20.58
CA THR A 126 20.03 2.85 21.64
C THR A 126 19.43 4.01 22.44
N ARG A 127 20.22 5.04 22.76
CA ARG A 127 19.69 6.22 23.45
C ARG A 127 18.67 6.96 22.57
N LYS A 128 19.00 7.21 21.30
CA LYS A 128 18.10 7.89 20.36
C LYS A 128 16.82 7.09 20.10
N THR A 129 16.89 5.77 19.98
CA THR A 129 15.70 4.94 19.79
C THR A 129 14.82 4.96 21.04
N GLN A 130 15.41 4.91 22.24
CA GLN A 130 14.69 5.07 23.49
C GLN A 130 14.03 6.46 23.62
N GLU A 131 14.77 7.53 23.29
CA GLU A 131 14.23 8.90 23.27
C GLU A 131 13.08 9.05 22.27
N THR A 132 13.25 8.53 21.05
CA THR A 132 12.21 8.56 20.01
C THR A 132 10.98 7.75 20.43
N ALA A 133 11.18 6.60 21.08
CA ALA A 133 10.08 5.78 21.59
C ALA A 133 9.34 6.49 22.73
N ALA A 134 10.08 7.13 23.65
CA ALA A 134 9.50 7.92 24.72
C ALA A 134 8.70 9.11 24.18
N GLU A 135 9.24 9.85 23.21
CA GLU A 135 8.55 10.97 22.55
C GLU A 135 7.26 10.50 21.85
N LYS A 136 7.30 9.39 21.12
CA LYS A 136 6.11 8.80 20.49
C LYS A 136 5.04 8.44 21.53
N GLN A 137 5.44 7.83 22.63
CA GLN A 137 4.52 7.47 23.72
C GLN A 137 3.92 8.72 24.38
N GLU A 138 4.72 9.76 24.61
CA GLU A 138 4.24 11.03 25.16
C GLU A 138 3.27 11.73 24.20
N ALA A 139 3.61 11.80 22.91
CA ALA A 139 2.74 12.36 21.89
C ALA A 139 1.42 11.59 21.76
N GLN A 140 1.45 10.26 21.84
CA GLN A 140 0.24 9.44 21.84
C GLN A 140 -0.63 9.72 23.07
N LYS A 141 -0.04 9.74 24.28
CA LYS A 141 -0.76 10.08 25.51
C LYS A 141 -1.39 11.48 25.43
N ALA A 142 -0.65 12.45 24.91
CA ALA A 142 -1.15 13.82 24.72
C ALA A 142 -2.35 13.86 23.74
N ARG A 143 -2.28 13.11 22.64
CA ARG A 143 -3.40 12.98 21.68
C ARG A 143 -4.62 12.32 22.30
N GLU A 144 -4.44 11.26 23.08
CA GLU A 144 -5.52 10.57 23.78
C GLU A 144 -6.19 11.50 24.80
N GLN A 145 -5.39 12.21 25.61
CA GLN A 145 -5.90 13.19 26.57
C GLN A 145 -6.66 14.33 25.88
N LEU A 146 -6.13 14.86 24.78
CA LEU A 146 -6.79 15.90 24.01
C LEU A 146 -8.13 15.41 23.43
N THR A 147 -8.17 14.18 22.95
CA THR A 147 -9.39 13.54 22.42
C THR A 147 -10.43 13.38 23.51
N GLN A 148 -10.05 12.88 24.69
CA GLN A 148 -10.93 12.76 25.85
C GLN A 148 -11.45 14.12 26.31
N LEU A 149 -10.60 15.15 26.34
CA LEU A 149 -10.99 16.51 26.71
C LEU A 149 -12.01 17.08 25.71
N ARG A 150 -11.80 16.86 24.41
CA ARG A 150 -12.75 17.28 23.36
C ARG A 150 -14.10 16.60 23.54
N GLN A 151 -14.12 15.29 23.74
CA GLN A 151 -15.37 14.53 23.97
C GLN A 151 -16.10 15.01 25.22
N ALA A 152 -15.39 15.19 26.34
CA ALA A 152 -15.98 15.70 27.57
C ALA A 152 -16.55 17.13 27.39
N ASN A 153 -15.85 17.99 26.63
CA ASN A 153 -16.34 19.34 26.34
C ASN A 153 -17.61 19.31 25.47
N GLU A 154 -17.65 18.43 24.47
CA GLU A 154 -18.82 18.22 23.62
C GLU A 154 -20.04 17.75 24.42
N GLU A 155 -19.85 16.78 25.33
CA GLU A 155 -20.90 16.29 26.22
C GLU A 155 -21.43 17.39 27.15
N VAL A 156 -20.54 18.16 27.79
CA VAL A 156 -20.92 19.28 28.65
C VAL A 156 -21.68 20.35 27.86
N ARG A 157 -21.24 20.65 26.62
CA ARG A 157 -21.92 21.61 25.74
C ARG A 157 -23.31 21.10 25.34
N ALA A 158 -23.43 19.84 24.93
CA ALA A 158 -24.70 19.23 24.57
C ALA A 158 -25.69 19.24 25.74
N TYR A 159 -25.23 18.88 26.94
CA TYR A 159 -26.01 18.96 28.16
C TYR A 159 -26.45 20.40 28.47
N THR A 160 -25.54 21.38 28.34
CA THR A 160 -25.84 22.79 28.59
C THR A 160 -26.91 23.31 27.65
N ILE A 161 -26.82 22.97 26.35
CA ILE A 161 -27.84 23.32 25.35
C ILE A 161 -29.20 22.70 25.75
N ALA A 162 -29.23 21.41 26.09
CA ALA A 162 -30.47 20.74 26.48
C ALA A 162 -31.12 21.35 27.73
N VAL A 163 -30.32 21.70 28.74
CA VAL A 163 -30.79 22.39 29.95
C VAL A 163 -31.34 23.77 29.60
N LEU A 164 -30.63 24.55 28.79
CA LEU A 164 -31.09 25.88 28.39
C LEU A 164 -32.41 25.82 27.61
N GLU A 165 -32.57 24.83 26.72
CA GLU A 165 -33.82 24.58 26.00
C GLU A 165 -34.97 24.23 26.94
N GLN A 166 -34.73 23.38 27.94
CA GLN A 166 -35.75 22.99 28.92
C GLN A 166 -36.22 24.17 29.78
N PHE A 167 -35.31 25.08 30.14
CA PHE A 167 -35.61 26.25 30.97
C PHE A 167 -35.83 27.54 30.16
N MET A 168 -36.14 27.42 28.86
CA MET A 168 -36.49 28.57 28.04
C MET A 168 -37.74 29.26 28.59
N PRO A 169 -37.70 30.59 28.85
CA PRO A 169 -38.91 31.33 29.18
C PRO A 169 -39.89 31.26 28.01
N LYS A 170 -41.18 31.37 28.32
CA LYS A 170 -42.22 31.44 27.27
C LYS A 170 -42.12 32.77 26.53
N PRO A 171 -42.46 32.80 25.22
CA PRO A 171 -42.64 34.06 24.53
C PRO A 171 -43.72 34.90 25.23
N PRO A 172 -43.62 36.25 25.20
CA PRO A 172 -44.62 37.13 25.79
C PRO A 172 -45.98 36.91 25.14
N ASP A 173 -47.04 36.90 25.94
CA ASP A 173 -48.41 36.85 25.44
C ASP A 173 -48.76 38.18 24.76
N GLU A 174 -49.30 38.13 23.54
CA GLU A 174 -49.69 39.32 22.79
C GLU A 174 -50.74 40.15 23.54
N ALA A 175 -51.59 39.50 24.33
CA ALA A 175 -52.59 40.17 25.17
C ALA A 175 -51.97 41.02 26.30
N LEU A 176 -50.73 40.70 26.72
CA LEU A 176 -50.02 41.48 27.74
C LEU A 176 -49.65 42.88 27.24
N TYR A 177 -49.41 43.07 25.93
CA TYR A 177 -49.11 44.40 25.39
C TYR A 177 -50.29 45.38 25.48
N ALA A 178 -51.52 44.89 25.53
CA ALA A 178 -52.71 45.72 25.71
C ALA A 178 -53.04 46.00 27.20
N THR A 179 -52.57 45.16 28.12
CA THR A 179 -52.95 45.20 29.54
C THR A 179 -51.82 45.71 30.45
N ASP A 180 -50.57 45.30 30.20
CA ASP A 180 -49.38 45.71 30.95
C ASP A 180 -48.12 45.63 30.05
N ILE A 181 -47.83 46.75 29.38
CA ILE A 181 -46.70 46.88 28.44
C ILE A 181 -45.36 46.65 29.15
N VAL A 182 -45.21 47.08 30.41
CA VAL A 182 -43.93 46.98 31.13
C VAL A 182 -43.60 45.50 31.38
N LYS A 183 -44.60 44.73 31.81
CA LYS A 183 -44.45 43.29 32.02
C LYS A 183 -44.22 42.53 30.71
N ALA A 184 -44.88 42.92 29.63
CA ALA A 184 -44.65 42.34 28.30
C ALA A 184 -43.19 42.56 27.84
N MET A 185 -42.68 43.78 27.99
CA MET A 185 -41.30 44.14 27.63
C MET A 185 -40.25 43.41 28.48
N GLU A 186 -40.51 43.21 29.77
CA GLU A 186 -39.61 42.43 30.64
C GLU A 186 -39.54 40.95 30.21
N GLN A 187 -40.69 40.35 29.91
CA GLN A 187 -40.76 38.97 29.40
C GLN A 187 -40.08 38.84 28.02
N GLU A 188 -40.33 39.80 27.13
CA GLU A 188 -39.70 39.83 25.81
C GLU A 188 -38.18 39.93 25.93
N ARG A 189 -37.68 40.82 26.80
CA ARG A 189 -36.25 40.98 27.03
C ARG A 189 -35.63 39.70 27.59
N ALA A 190 -36.25 39.08 28.59
CA ALA A 190 -35.77 37.83 29.17
C ALA A 190 -35.76 36.69 28.15
N TYR A 191 -36.81 36.59 27.33
CA TYR A 191 -36.90 35.60 26.24
C TYR A 191 -35.82 35.83 25.18
N ARG A 192 -35.67 37.07 24.71
CA ARG A 192 -34.69 37.42 23.68
C ARG A 192 -33.27 37.14 24.15
N GLN A 193 -32.91 37.52 25.37
CA GLN A 193 -31.58 37.27 25.94
C GLN A 193 -31.27 35.77 26.05
N ARG A 194 -32.22 34.97 26.54
CA ARG A 194 -32.06 33.50 26.64
C ARG A 194 -31.95 32.85 25.26
N LYS A 195 -32.77 33.30 24.31
CA LYS A 195 -32.74 32.81 22.93
C LYS A 195 -31.41 33.13 22.24
N GLU A 196 -30.91 34.36 22.39
CA GLU A 196 -29.62 34.76 21.82
C GLU A 196 -28.46 33.94 22.36
N GLN A 197 -28.45 33.65 23.67
CA GLN A 197 -27.45 32.76 24.29
C GLN A 197 -27.53 31.33 23.74
N LEU A 198 -28.74 30.79 23.59
CA LEU A 198 -28.96 29.46 23.03
C LEU A 198 -28.53 29.38 21.56
N ASP A 199 -28.92 30.36 20.76
CA ASP A 199 -28.59 30.44 19.34
C ASP A 199 -27.07 30.57 19.14
N TYR A 200 -26.38 31.34 19.98
CA TYR A 200 -24.92 31.43 20.00
C TYR A 200 -24.26 30.06 20.27
N LEU A 201 -24.70 29.34 21.30
CA LEU A 201 -24.13 28.04 21.65
C LEU A 201 -24.36 26.99 20.56
N LYS A 202 -25.52 27.01 19.90
CA LYS A 202 -25.84 26.15 18.75
C LYS A 202 -24.97 26.48 17.55
N ALA A 203 -24.84 27.76 17.20
CA ALA A 203 -24.00 28.21 16.11
C ALA A 203 -22.54 27.80 16.32
N GLN A 204 -22.03 27.90 17.55
CA GLN A 204 -20.68 27.46 17.88
C GLN A 204 -20.52 25.94 17.72
N ARG A 205 -21.48 25.13 18.21
CA ARG A 205 -21.47 23.67 18.01
C ARG A 205 -21.45 23.30 16.53
N ASP A 206 -22.28 23.97 15.72
CA ASP A 206 -22.37 23.69 14.29
C ASP A 206 -21.11 24.12 13.54
N TRP A 207 -20.44 25.19 14.00
CA TRP A 207 -19.13 25.60 13.50
C TRP A 207 -18.04 24.59 13.85
N ASP A 208 -17.95 24.16 15.11
CA ASP A 208 -16.99 23.14 15.58
C ASP A 208 -17.17 21.83 14.78
N THR A 209 -18.42 21.42 14.54
CA THR A 209 -18.75 20.21 13.76
C THR A 209 -18.31 20.34 12.30
N GLN A 210 -18.53 21.50 11.69
CA GLN A 210 -18.10 21.77 10.32
C GLN A 210 -16.57 21.77 10.20
N GLU A 211 -15.87 22.37 11.16
CA GLU A 211 -14.41 22.38 11.19
C GLU A 211 -13.85 20.95 11.36
N ALA A 212 -14.41 20.17 12.28
CA ALA A 212 -14.02 18.77 12.47
C ALA A 212 -14.24 17.92 11.20
N ASN A 213 -15.35 18.15 10.49
CA ASN A 213 -15.63 17.46 9.22
C ASN A 213 -14.66 17.88 8.10
N LYS A 214 -14.26 19.16 8.05
CA LYS A 214 -13.25 19.64 7.11
C LYS A 214 -11.89 19.01 7.37
N GLN A 215 -11.43 19.03 8.62
CA GLN A 215 -10.16 18.41 9.02
C GLN A 215 -10.14 16.92 8.70
N ARG A 216 -11.20 16.18 9.03
CA ARG A 216 -11.32 14.76 8.65
C ARG A 216 -11.29 14.56 7.13
N GLY A 217 -11.92 15.46 6.38
CA GLY A 217 -11.88 15.45 4.91
C GLY A 217 -10.48 15.70 4.34
N GLU A 218 -9.72 16.61 4.94
CA GLU A 218 -8.33 16.91 4.59
C GLU A 218 -7.41 15.73 4.91
N GLU A 219 -7.46 15.19 6.13
CA GLU A 219 -6.71 13.99 6.52
C GLU A 219 -7.02 12.80 5.59
N SER A 220 -8.30 12.61 5.26
CA SER A 220 -8.72 11.57 4.32
C SER A 220 -8.12 11.80 2.92
N ARG A 221 -8.08 13.05 2.44
CA ARG A 221 -7.47 13.38 1.14
C ARG A 221 -5.96 13.17 1.16
N GLU A 222 -5.28 13.57 2.23
CA GLU A 222 -3.84 13.35 2.40
C GLU A 222 -3.49 11.87 2.40
N LEU A 223 -4.25 11.04 3.13
CA LEU A 223 -4.08 9.59 3.13
C LEU A 223 -4.31 9.00 1.73
N SER A 224 -5.40 9.38 1.06
CA SER A 224 -5.69 8.89 -0.29
C SER A 224 -4.61 9.30 -1.28
N ASN A 225 -4.11 10.53 -1.19
CA ASN A 225 -2.98 10.99 -1.98
C ASN A 225 -1.73 10.14 -1.68
N ALA A 226 -1.34 9.97 -0.42
CA ALA A 226 -0.16 9.18 -0.06
C ALA A 226 -0.24 7.74 -0.62
N GLU A 227 -1.42 7.12 -0.55
CA GLU A 227 -1.67 5.79 -1.13
C GLU A 227 -1.60 5.80 -2.65
N TRP A 228 -2.15 6.82 -3.30
CA TRP A 228 -2.08 6.99 -4.74
C TRP A 228 -0.65 7.17 -5.25
N ALA A 229 0.20 7.92 -4.52
CA ALA A 229 1.61 8.08 -4.85
C ALA A 229 2.36 6.73 -4.78
N LYS A 230 2.09 5.92 -3.76
CA LYS A 230 2.63 4.55 -3.65
C LYS A 230 2.16 3.67 -4.80
N LEU A 231 0.91 3.83 -5.25
CA LEU A 231 0.37 3.08 -6.38
C LEU A 231 1.10 3.39 -7.69
N ILE A 232 1.32 4.68 -7.99
CA ILE A 232 2.06 5.11 -9.19
C ILE A 232 3.51 4.64 -9.16
N ALA A 233 4.15 4.70 -7.97
CA ALA A 233 5.53 4.24 -7.80
C ALA A 233 5.68 2.72 -7.95
N HIS A 234 4.60 1.94 -7.84
CA HIS A 234 4.65 0.49 -7.89
C HIS A 234 5.06 -0.03 -9.28
N PRO A 235 6.03 -0.97 -9.40
CA PRO A 235 6.54 -1.45 -10.70
C PRO A 235 5.46 -2.07 -11.60
N ASP A 236 4.50 -2.80 -11.01
CA ASP A 236 3.39 -3.42 -11.75
C ASP A 236 2.38 -2.39 -12.29
N MET A 237 2.51 -1.10 -11.99
CA MET A 237 1.55 -0.03 -12.26
C MET A 237 2.01 0.99 -13.32
N THR A 238 2.86 0.55 -14.26
CA THR A 238 3.37 1.40 -15.35
C THR A 238 2.28 2.06 -16.19
N ASP A 239 1.12 1.42 -16.36
CA ASP A 239 0.00 1.96 -17.15
C ASP A 239 -0.61 3.23 -16.54
N LEU A 240 -0.37 3.52 -15.26
CA LEU A 240 -0.82 4.75 -14.61
C LEU A 240 0.04 5.98 -14.94
N LYS A 241 1.20 5.76 -15.55
CA LYS A 241 2.06 6.86 -16.05
C LYS A 241 1.51 7.51 -17.32
N ASP A 242 0.61 6.83 -18.03
CA ASP A 242 -0.06 7.39 -19.21
C ASP A 242 -1.52 7.69 -18.85
N GLU A 243 -2.01 8.88 -19.12
CA GLU A 243 -3.37 9.30 -18.72
C GLU A 243 -4.46 8.37 -19.27
N THR A 244 -4.38 8.05 -20.56
CA THR A 244 -5.39 7.24 -21.27
C THR A 244 -5.40 5.79 -20.79
N LYS A 245 -4.22 5.18 -20.59
CA LYS A 245 -4.11 3.81 -20.08
C LYS A 245 -4.47 3.73 -18.60
N GLY A 246 -4.14 4.76 -17.82
CA GLY A 246 -4.53 4.89 -16.42
C GLY A 246 -6.05 4.88 -16.28
N LYS A 247 -6.75 5.76 -17.00
CA LYS A 247 -8.24 5.81 -17.01
C LYS A 247 -8.85 4.46 -17.44
N ALA A 248 -8.29 3.82 -18.47
CA ALA A 248 -8.77 2.52 -18.94
C ALA A 248 -8.54 1.39 -17.91
N LEU A 249 -7.40 1.39 -17.23
CA LEU A 249 -7.09 0.43 -16.18
C LEU A 249 -8.03 0.60 -14.99
N LEU A 250 -8.27 1.83 -14.53
CA LEU A 250 -9.10 2.13 -13.37
C LEU A 250 -10.59 1.84 -13.62
N SER A 251 -11.10 2.18 -14.80
CA SER A 251 -12.44 1.77 -15.23
C SER A 251 -12.55 0.25 -15.41
N GLY A 252 -11.50 -0.39 -15.93
CA GLY A 252 -11.38 -1.85 -16.01
C GLY A 252 -11.43 -2.52 -14.63
N MET A 253 -10.78 -1.93 -13.63
CA MET A 253 -10.81 -2.39 -12.25
C MET A 253 -12.20 -2.30 -11.63
N LEU A 254 -12.88 -1.16 -11.80
CA LEU A 254 -14.26 -0.96 -11.31
C LEU A 254 -15.21 -2.00 -11.93
N THR A 255 -15.17 -2.15 -13.25
CA THR A 255 -16.03 -3.11 -13.96
C THR A 255 -15.69 -4.56 -13.61
N TYR A 256 -14.41 -4.90 -13.44
CA TYR A 256 -14.02 -6.23 -13.00
C TYR A 256 -14.53 -6.52 -11.58
N GLY A 257 -14.32 -5.60 -10.63
CA GLY A 257 -14.82 -5.74 -9.26
C GLY A 257 -16.33 -5.91 -9.18
N GLN A 258 -17.09 -5.12 -9.94
CA GLN A 258 -18.55 -5.24 -10.02
C GLN A 258 -19.01 -6.61 -10.53
N ARG A 259 -18.33 -7.18 -11.54
CA ARG A 259 -18.63 -8.55 -12.01
C ARG A 259 -18.36 -9.62 -10.96
N HIS A 260 -17.48 -9.36 -10.00
CA HIS A 260 -17.17 -10.25 -8.88
C HIS A 260 -18.00 -9.97 -7.61
N GLY A 261 -19.00 -9.07 -7.70
CA GLY A 261 -19.97 -8.82 -6.63
C GLY A 261 -19.61 -7.70 -5.67
N PHE A 262 -18.54 -6.93 -5.93
CA PHE A 262 -18.24 -5.73 -5.16
C PHE A 262 -19.14 -4.57 -5.61
N SER A 263 -19.60 -3.77 -4.64
CA SER A 263 -20.28 -2.52 -4.94
C SER A 263 -19.31 -1.44 -5.41
N GLU A 264 -19.83 -0.43 -6.10
CA GLU A 264 -19.02 0.70 -6.57
C GLU A 264 -18.42 1.51 -5.41
N GLN A 265 -19.18 1.71 -4.33
CA GLN A 265 -18.67 2.36 -3.11
C GLN A 265 -17.53 1.56 -2.46
N GLU A 266 -17.65 0.23 -2.37
CA GLU A 266 -16.58 -0.60 -1.81
C GLU A 266 -15.31 -0.52 -2.64
N LEU A 267 -15.43 -0.57 -3.98
CA LEU A 267 -14.28 -0.48 -4.87
C LEU A 267 -13.65 0.92 -4.82
N ARG A 268 -14.45 1.98 -4.78
CA ARG A 268 -13.93 3.34 -4.64
C ARG A 268 -13.19 3.54 -3.33
N GLY A 269 -13.77 3.11 -2.21
CA GLY A 269 -13.10 3.18 -0.91
C GLY A 269 -11.83 2.33 -0.86
N ALA A 270 -11.90 1.09 -1.33
CA ALA A 270 -10.76 0.17 -1.41
C ALA A 270 -9.59 0.75 -2.22
N LEU A 271 -9.87 1.23 -3.43
CA LEU A 271 -8.85 1.68 -4.37
C LEU A 271 -8.29 3.07 -4.02
N ALA A 272 -9.08 3.93 -3.38
CA ALA A 272 -8.64 5.26 -2.93
C ALA A 272 -7.70 5.22 -1.72
N PHE A 273 -7.93 4.27 -0.80
CA PHE A 273 -7.29 4.27 0.53
C PHE A 273 -6.32 3.10 0.75
N ASP A 274 -6.22 2.17 -0.20
CA ASP A 274 -5.28 1.05 -0.12
C ASP A 274 -4.75 0.69 -1.51
N HIS A 275 -3.52 1.14 -1.81
CA HIS A 275 -2.86 0.83 -3.07
C HIS A 275 -2.66 -0.68 -3.30
N ARG A 276 -2.57 -1.48 -2.22
CA ARG A 276 -2.35 -2.94 -2.31
C ARG A 276 -3.53 -3.63 -2.97
N GLN A 277 -4.74 -3.14 -2.70
CA GLN A 277 -5.96 -3.68 -3.29
C GLN A 277 -6.00 -3.42 -4.79
N ALA A 278 -5.58 -2.24 -5.24
CA ALA A 278 -5.44 -1.95 -6.67
C ALA A 278 -4.41 -2.87 -7.35
N VAL A 279 -3.26 -3.13 -6.69
CA VAL A 279 -2.24 -4.07 -7.21
C VAL A 279 -2.78 -5.49 -7.34
N ILE A 280 -3.47 -6.00 -6.31
CA ILE A 280 -4.06 -7.35 -6.33
C ILE A 280 -5.15 -7.44 -7.41
N LEU A 281 -5.99 -6.41 -7.54
CA LEU A 281 -7.07 -6.38 -8.52
C LEU A 281 -6.53 -6.42 -9.95
N LYS A 282 -5.47 -5.66 -10.24
CA LYS A 282 -4.77 -5.74 -11.53
C LYS A 282 -4.25 -7.15 -11.81
N LYS A 283 -3.64 -7.79 -10.82
CA LYS A 283 -3.12 -9.17 -10.95
C LYS A 283 -4.24 -10.17 -11.20
N ALA A 284 -5.37 -10.04 -10.51
CA ALA A 284 -6.55 -10.88 -10.72
C ALA A 284 -7.12 -10.71 -12.14
N MET A 285 -7.27 -9.47 -12.60
CA MET A 285 -7.68 -9.16 -13.98
C MET A 285 -6.74 -9.79 -15.01
N ALA A 286 -5.43 -9.63 -14.83
CA ALA A 286 -4.43 -10.20 -15.73
C ALA A 286 -4.45 -11.74 -15.72
N TYR A 287 -4.63 -12.34 -14.55
CA TYR A 287 -4.75 -13.79 -14.40
C TYR A 287 -5.95 -14.34 -15.17
N ASP A 288 -7.13 -13.74 -15.00
CA ASP A 288 -8.34 -14.19 -15.69
C ASP A 288 -8.23 -14.00 -17.21
N ALA A 289 -7.66 -12.87 -17.66
CA ALA A 289 -7.37 -12.65 -19.06
C ALA A 289 -6.45 -13.75 -19.64
N LEU A 290 -5.42 -14.16 -18.89
CA LEU A 290 -4.54 -15.27 -19.28
C LEU A 290 -5.28 -16.61 -19.31
N GLN A 291 -6.17 -16.88 -18.36
CA GLN A 291 -6.96 -18.12 -18.34
C GLN A 291 -7.94 -18.19 -19.52
N GLU A 292 -8.60 -17.08 -19.85
CA GLU A 292 -9.44 -17.00 -21.05
C GLU A 292 -8.64 -17.16 -22.34
N ALA A 293 -7.48 -16.50 -22.43
CA ALA A 293 -6.60 -16.63 -23.59
C ALA A 293 -6.16 -18.09 -23.77
N LYS A 294 -5.80 -18.80 -22.69
CA LYS A 294 -5.49 -20.25 -22.73
C LYS A 294 -6.67 -21.05 -23.28
N LYS A 295 -7.88 -20.82 -22.78
CA LYS A 295 -9.11 -21.48 -23.26
C LYS A 295 -9.37 -21.24 -24.75
N LYS A 296 -9.02 -20.07 -25.29
CA LYS A 296 -9.20 -19.71 -26.71
C LYS A 296 -8.07 -20.24 -27.62
N VAL A 297 -6.83 -20.29 -27.13
CA VAL A 297 -5.64 -20.67 -27.92
C VAL A 297 -5.45 -22.19 -28.03
N ILE A 298 -5.79 -22.95 -26.99
CA ILE A 298 -5.70 -24.42 -26.99
C ILE A 298 -6.55 -25.04 -28.12
N PRO A 299 -7.85 -24.74 -28.27
CA PRO A 299 -8.67 -25.35 -29.33
C PRO A 299 -8.23 -24.91 -30.73
N LYS A 300 -7.88 -23.63 -30.93
CA LYS A 300 -7.43 -23.12 -32.24
C LYS A 300 -6.09 -23.72 -32.72
N LYS A 301 -5.21 -24.15 -31.81
CA LYS A 301 -3.95 -24.82 -32.17
C LYS A 301 -4.11 -26.33 -32.40
N THR A 302 -5.22 -26.92 -31.97
CA THR A 302 -5.51 -28.36 -32.11
C THR A 302 -6.51 -28.68 -33.22
N GLU A 303 -7.36 -27.73 -33.60
CA GLU A 303 -8.25 -27.86 -34.76
C GLU A 303 -7.43 -27.76 -36.06
N GLY A 304 -7.23 -28.91 -36.72
CA GLY A 304 -6.58 -28.97 -38.04
C GLY A 304 -5.09 -29.34 -38.05
N ARG A 305 -4.45 -29.56 -36.88
CA ARG A 305 -3.11 -30.15 -36.84
C ARG A 305 -3.22 -31.68 -36.86
N PRO A 306 -2.59 -32.39 -37.83
CA PRO A 306 -2.54 -33.84 -37.79
C PRO A 306 -1.90 -34.27 -36.45
N PRO A 307 -2.43 -35.33 -35.80
CA PRO A 307 -1.91 -35.77 -34.52
C PRO A 307 -0.40 -35.98 -34.68
N VAL A 308 0.39 -35.27 -33.87
CA VAL A 308 1.83 -35.42 -33.85
C VAL A 308 2.09 -36.88 -33.50
N GLN A 309 2.42 -37.69 -34.49
CA GLN A 309 2.91 -39.03 -34.25
C GLN A 309 4.18 -38.84 -33.44
N LYS A 310 4.11 -39.15 -32.14
CA LYS A 310 5.29 -39.25 -31.27
C LYS A 310 6.31 -40.04 -32.07
N GLY A 311 7.41 -39.39 -32.46
CA GLY A 311 8.43 -40.00 -33.30
C GLY A 311 8.72 -41.38 -32.75
N SER A 312 8.41 -42.41 -33.54
CA SER A 312 8.54 -43.79 -33.09
C SER A 312 9.96 -43.95 -32.57
N LYS A 313 10.10 -44.21 -31.27
CA LYS A 313 11.39 -44.47 -30.64
C LYS A 313 12.12 -45.46 -31.55
N ARG A 314 13.29 -45.08 -32.10
CA ARG A 314 14.02 -45.91 -33.07
C ARG A 314 14.13 -47.30 -32.44
N LEU A 315 13.42 -48.25 -33.04
CA LEU A 315 13.34 -49.59 -32.49
C LEU A 315 14.76 -50.14 -32.55
N ASN A 316 15.25 -50.69 -31.44
CA ASN A 316 16.57 -51.30 -31.42
C ASN A 316 16.65 -52.41 -32.50
N PRO A 317 17.86 -52.78 -32.97
CA PRO A 317 18.02 -53.79 -34.01
C PRO A 317 17.26 -55.10 -33.72
N GLN A 318 17.23 -55.54 -32.45
CA GLN A 318 16.43 -56.71 -32.05
C GLN A 318 14.92 -56.50 -32.19
N GLY A 319 14.40 -55.32 -31.84
CA GLY A 319 12.99 -55.00 -31.99
C GLY A 319 12.57 -54.89 -33.46
N MET A 320 13.46 -54.38 -34.33
CA MET A 320 13.22 -54.40 -35.79
C MET A 320 13.13 -55.83 -36.32
N ALA A 321 14.07 -56.70 -35.94
CA ALA A 321 14.05 -58.11 -36.34
C ALA A 321 12.78 -58.83 -35.88
N ARG A 322 12.31 -58.57 -34.64
CA ARG A 322 11.05 -59.14 -34.13
C ARG A 322 9.82 -58.66 -34.89
N ARG A 323 9.77 -57.38 -35.26
CA ARG A 323 8.68 -56.83 -36.06
C ARG A 323 8.67 -57.45 -37.46
N ASP A 324 9.84 -57.59 -38.09
CA ASP A 324 9.96 -58.16 -39.43
C ASP A 324 9.61 -59.65 -39.45
N ALA A 325 9.99 -60.40 -38.41
CA ALA A 325 9.56 -61.79 -38.23
C ALA A 325 8.03 -61.91 -38.07
N HIS A 326 7.41 -61.01 -37.30
CA HIS A 326 5.96 -60.98 -37.12
C HIS A 326 5.21 -60.62 -38.42
N VAL A 327 5.74 -59.69 -39.21
CA VAL A 327 5.17 -59.35 -40.53
C VAL A 327 5.31 -60.52 -41.51
N ALA A 328 6.47 -61.21 -41.50
CA ALA A 328 6.70 -62.37 -42.35
C ALA A 328 5.78 -63.56 -41.98
N MET A 329 5.61 -63.85 -40.68
CA MET A 329 4.63 -64.85 -40.21
C MET A 329 3.20 -64.51 -40.62
N LYS A 330 2.78 -63.25 -40.41
CA LYS A 330 1.42 -62.83 -40.79
C LYS A 330 1.20 -62.92 -42.30
N SER A 331 2.22 -62.60 -43.10
CA SER A 331 2.13 -62.76 -44.56
C SER A 331 1.99 -64.23 -44.97
N LEU A 332 2.70 -65.14 -44.30
CA LEU A 332 2.57 -66.59 -44.49
C LEU A 332 1.18 -67.11 -44.08
N GLU A 333 0.64 -66.65 -42.95
CA GLU A 333 -0.73 -67.00 -42.52
C GLU A 333 -1.77 -66.58 -43.54
N THR A 334 -1.57 -65.43 -44.20
CA THR A 334 -2.50 -64.91 -45.20
C THR A 334 -2.32 -65.51 -46.60
N SER A 335 -1.08 -65.78 -47.03
CA SER A 335 -0.78 -66.19 -48.41
C SER A 335 -0.57 -67.70 -48.55
N GLY A 336 -0.20 -68.39 -47.47
CA GLY A 336 0.13 -69.82 -47.45
C GLY A 336 1.27 -70.23 -48.39
N SER A 337 2.01 -69.26 -48.96
CA SER A 337 2.93 -69.52 -50.06
C SER A 337 4.28 -70.05 -49.56
N LEU A 338 4.90 -70.97 -50.32
CA LEU A 338 6.23 -71.50 -50.00
C LEU A 338 7.28 -70.39 -49.88
N LYS A 339 7.16 -69.33 -50.70
CA LYS A 339 8.09 -68.18 -50.70
C LYS A 339 7.98 -67.36 -49.42
N ASP A 340 6.76 -67.16 -48.92
CA ASP A 340 6.55 -66.46 -47.65
C ASP A 340 6.91 -67.34 -46.46
N GLY A 341 6.81 -68.67 -46.61
CA GLY A 341 7.28 -69.65 -45.63
C GLY A 341 8.79 -69.59 -45.40
N VAL A 342 9.56 -69.57 -46.49
CA VAL A 342 11.02 -69.41 -46.43
C VAL A 342 11.40 -68.05 -45.85
N ARG A 343 10.67 -66.98 -46.21
CA ARG A 343 10.90 -65.64 -45.67
C ARG A 343 10.63 -65.57 -44.16
N ALA A 344 9.57 -66.20 -43.68
CA ALA A 344 9.25 -66.28 -42.26
C ALA A 344 10.33 -67.06 -41.49
N LEU A 345 10.81 -68.17 -42.03
CA LEU A 345 11.86 -68.99 -41.39
C LEU A 345 13.17 -68.22 -41.24
N LEU A 346 13.65 -67.58 -42.31
CA LEU A 346 14.85 -66.75 -42.30
C LEU A 346 14.72 -65.53 -41.37
N ALA A 347 13.52 -64.96 -41.25
CA ALA A 347 13.27 -63.83 -40.34
C ALA A 347 13.31 -64.27 -38.87
N ILE A 348 12.83 -65.48 -38.54
CA ILE A 348 12.88 -66.03 -37.18
C ILE A 348 14.33 -66.36 -36.77
N GLU A 349 15.14 -66.92 -37.67
CA GLU A 349 16.55 -67.21 -37.37
C GLU A 349 17.34 -65.95 -37.00
N LYS A 350 17.08 -64.83 -37.70
CA LYS A 350 17.69 -63.52 -37.39
C LYS A 350 17.27 -62.93 -36.05
N THR A 351 16.22 -63.45 -35.39
CA THR A 351 15.81 -63.00 -34.05
C THR A 351 16.43 -63.81 -32.91
N LYS A 352 17.08 -64.95 -33.21
CA LYS A 352 17.68 -65.86 -32.23
C LYS A 352 19.19 -65.66 -32.01
N GLY A 353 19.87 -64.96 -32.92
CA GLY A 353 21.22 -64.44 -32.72
C GLY A 353 21.17 -63.03 -32.15
#